data_AF-A0A848Y4T8-F1
#
_entry.id   AF-A0A848Y4T8-F1
#
_cell.length_a   1.000
_cell.length_b   1.000
_cell.length_c   1.000
_cell.angle_alpha   90.00
_cell.angle_beta   90.00
_cell.angle_gamma   90.00
#
_symmetry.space_group_name_H-M   'P 1'
#
loop_
_entity.id
_entity.type
_entity.pdbx_description
1 polymer ?
#
loop_
_entity_poly.entity_id
_entity_poly.type
_entity_poly.pdbx_seq_one_letter_code
_entity_poly.pdbx_strand_id
1 'polypeptide(L)' 'MDHLRALSVFVAVAEEAGFAPAARRLGMSPPTVTRVISELETRIGAR' A
#
# COMPACT_ATOMS: atom_id res chain seq x y z
N MET A 1 6.31 -6.97 8.01
CA MET A 1 4.94 -6.41 7.94
C MET A 1 4.01 -7.57 7.65
N ASP A 2 2.89 -7.68 8.37
CA ASP A 2 1.96 -8.79 8.15
C ASP A 2 1.29 -8.71 6.76
N HIS A 3 1.00 -9.85 6.14
CA HIS A 3 0.44 -9.98 4.79
C HIS A 3 -0.91 -9.27 4.66
N LEU A 4 -1.77 -9.41 5.68
CA LEU A 4 -3.08 -8.75 5.72
C LEU A 4 -2.94 -7.23 5.69
N ARG A 5 -1.96 -6.67 6.41
CA ARG A 5 -1.70 -5.23 6.40
C ARG A 5 -1.28 -4.74 5.00
N ALA A 6 -0.46 -5.51 4.28
CA ALA A 6 -0.07 -5.14 2.92
C ALA A 6 -1.27 -5.13 1.95
N LEU A 7 -2.18 -6.10 2.09
CA LEU A 7 -3.41 -6.15 1.30
C LEU A 7 -4.37 -4.99 1.65
N SER A 8 -4.50 -4.62 2.92
CA SER A 8 -5.30 -3.44 3.31
C SER A 8 -4.75 -2.14 2.70
N VAL A 9 -3.42 -2.00 2.65
CA VAL A 9 -2.78 -0.85 1.99
C VAL A 9 -3.04 -0.87 0.48
N PHE A 10 -2.94 -2.03 -0.16
CA PHE A 10 -3.25 -2.20 -1.58
C PHE A 10 -4.70 -1.82 -1.92
N VAL A 11 -5.68 -2.35 -1.18
CA VAL A 11 -7.10 -2.01 -1.37
C VAL A 11 -7.34 -0.52 -1.19
N ALA A 12 -6.76 0.11 -0.15
CA ALA A 12 -6.91 1.55 0.05
C ALA A 12 -6.32 2.37 -1.12
N VAL A 13 -5.18 1.98 -1.69
CA VAL A 13 -4.61 2.66 -2.86
C VAL A 13 -5.52 2.53 -4.08
N ALA A 14 -6.13 1.36 -4.29
CA ALA A 14 -7.06 1.13 -5.38
C ALA A 14 -8.37 1.93 -5.21
N GLU A 15 -8.96 1.95 -4.01
CA GLU A 15 -10.18 2.68 -3.70
C GLU A 15 -10.00 4.20 -3.78
N GLU A 16 -8.85 4.71 -3.32
CA GLU A 16 -8.56 6.15 -3.32
C GLU A 16 -7.92 6.64 -4.62
N ALA A 17 -7.71 5.74 -5.61
CA ALA A 17 -7.02 6.00 -6.86
C ALA A 17 -5.68 6.74 -6.70
N GLY A 18 -4.93 6.45 -5.62
CA GLY A 18 -3.65 7.09 -5.38
C GLY A 18 -3.02 6.84 -4.01
N PHE A 19 -1.70 7.02 -3.95
CA PHE A 19 -0.90 6.77 -2.75
C PHE A 19 -1.08 7.81 -1.64
N ALA A 20 -1.13 9.10 -2.00
CA ALA A 20 -1.31 10.19 -1.03
C ALA A 20 -2.69 10.17 -0.32
N PRO A 21 -3.83 10.01 -1.02
CA PRO A 21 -5.13 9.88 -0.35
C PRO A 21 -5.23 8.59 0.48
N ALA A 22 -4.71 7.45 -0.01
CA ALA A 22 -4.65 6.21 0.77
C ALA A 22 -3.81 6.35 2.05
N ALA A 23 -2.67 7.03 1.98
CA ALA A 23 -1.83 7.30 3.13
C ALA A 23 -2.58 8.13 4.19
N ARG A 24 -3.31 9.17 3.77
CA ARG A 24 -4.15 9.98 4.68
C ARG A 24 -5.24 9.14 5.32
N ARG A 25 -5.96 8.32 4.56
CA ARG A 25 -7.02 7.43 5.07
C ARG A 25 -6.50 6.42 6.10
N LEU A 26 -5.29 5.91 5.89
CA LEU A 26 -4.68 4.89 6.76
C LEU A 26 -3.86 5.47 7.91
N GLY A 27 -3.76 6.80 8.05
CA GLY A 27 -2.90 7.44 9.05
C GLY A 27 -1.41 7.13 8.84
N MET A 28 -0.99 6.92 7.60
CA MET A 28 0.37 6.58 7.20
C MET A 28 1.02 7.75 6.45
N SER A 29 2.36 7.76 6.39
CA SER A 29 3.07 8.64 5.47
C SER A 29 3.04 8.06 4.04
N PRO A 30 2.95 8.90 2.98
CA PRO A 30 2.98 8.43 1.59
C PRO A 30 4.17 7.51 1.25
N PRO A 31 5.42 7.79 1.70
CA PRO A 31 6.55 6.88 1.46
C PRO A 31 6.37 5.50 2.08
N THR A 32 5.66 5.41 3.22
CA THR A 32 5.37 4.12 3.85
C THR A 32 4.43 3.30 2.96
N VAL A 33 3.37 3.91 2.43
CA VAL A 33 2.44 3.26 1.50
C VAL A 33 3.17 2.75 0.26
N THR A 34 4.00 3.60 -0.37
CA THR A 34 4.80 3.19 -1.55
C THR A 34 5.70 2.00 -1.24
N ARG A 35 6.41 2.02 -0.11
CA ARG A 35 7.26 0.89 0.31
C ARG A 35 6.46 -0.39 0.51
N VAL A 36 5.29 -0.31 1.14
CA VAL A 36 4.40 -1.47 1.36
C VAL A 36 4.00 -2.11 0.03
N ILE A 37 3.60 -1.29 -0.95
CA ILE A 37 3.16 -1.77 -2.27
C ILE A 37 4.34 -2.38 -3.03
N SER A 38 5.51 -1.74 -3.05
CA SER A 38 6.69 -2.30 -3.69
C SER A 38 7.14 -3.63 -3.07
N GLU A 39 7.05 -3.76 -1.74
CA GLU A 39 7.33 -5.04 -1.05
C GLU A 39 6.29 -6.11 -1.38
N LEU A 40 5.02 -5.73 -1.59
CA LEU A 40 3.95 -6.64 -2.00
C LEU A 40 4.17 -7.13 -3.43
N GLU A 41 4.37 -6.22 -4.39
CA GLU A 41 4.64 -6.50 -5.80
C GLU A 41 5.84 -7.44 -5.97
N THR A 42 6.94 -7.13 -5.26
CA THR A 42 8.17 -7.96 -5.29
C THR A 42 7.89 -9.38 -4.79
N ARG A 43 7.10 -9.53 -3.73
CA ARG A 43 6.80 -10.84 -3.12
C ARG A 43 5.94 -11.71 -4.02
N ILE A 44 5.03 -11.12 -4.78
CA ILE A 44 4.13 -11.84 -5.68
C ILE A 44 4.68 -11.94 -7.12
N GLY A 45 5.85 -11.36 -7.39
CA GLY A 45 6.45 -11.37 -8.73
C GLY A 45 5.70 -10.52 -9.76
N ALA A 46 5.02 -9.46 -9.33
CA ALA A 46 4.22 -8.58 -10.19
C ALA A 46 4.95 -7.27 -10.56
N ARG A 47 6.28 -7.25 -10.45
CA ARG A 47 7.12 -6.09 -10.79
C ARG A 47 7.93 -6.34 -12.06
#